data_AF-A0A4R1XWT1-F1
#
_entry.id   AF-A0A4R1XWT1-F1
#
_cell.length_a   1.000
_cell.length_b   1.000
_cell.length_c   1.000
_cell.angle_alpha   90.00
_cell.angle_beta   90.00
_cell.angle_gamma   90.00
#
_symmetry.space_group_name_H-M   'P 1'
#
loop_
_entity.id
_entity.type
_entity.pdbx_description
1 polymer ?
#
loop_
_entity_poly.entity_id
_entity_poly.type
_entity_poly.pdbx_seq_one_letter_code
_entity_poly.pdbx_strand_id
1 'polypeptide(L)'
;MKIIKGTQYWRLCSVILVFVLLMSWYYFLVVYPKRTEQARIQWAEEIIQLSTWSNLVQQRQMNLSMLESDIPPNKTLDEIYIYQLNNLRTLRDFTANKSLKQITQSYSLVSGVNERSLDGLCLQLQFVQRYQQKIQHQAYTSARLKQTSTINQNNLNQLQVWLGELTILEQHLASINNHQFQAKCRGV
;
A
#
# COMPACT_ATOMS: atom_id res chain seq x y z
N MET A 1 65.13 45.00 6.18
CA MET A 1 64.43 43.70 6.22
C MET A 1 62.94 43.97 6.30
N LYS A 2 62.19 43.74 5.22
CA LYS A 2 60.75 44.09 5.10
C LYS A 2 59.90 42.86 5.44
N ILE A 3 59.39 42.82 6.65
CA ILE A 3 58.25 41.99 7.06
C ILE A 3 57.18 43.06 7.36
N ILE A 4 55.96 43.10 6.82
CA ILE A 4 54.87 42.14 6.92
C ILE A 4 53.75 42.67 5.98
N LYS A 5 53.48 41.99 4.84
CA LYS A 5 52.19 42.08 4.11
C LYS A 5 51.52 40.71 3.92
N GLY A 6 52.13 39.64 4.44
CA GLY A 6 51.63 38.26 4.33
C GLY A 6 50.69 37.81 5.46
N THR A 7 50.62 38.54 6.58
CA THR A 7 49.83 38.10 7.75
C THR A 7 48.32 38.18 7.54
N GLN A 8 47.82 39.11 6.72
CA GLN A 8 46.40 39.25 6.38
C GLN A 8 45.92 38.08 5.51
N TYR A 9 46.72 37.66 4.53
CA TYR A 9 46.38 36.56 3.63
C TYR A 9 46.31 35.21 4.37
N TRP A 10 47.33 34.90 5.18
CA TRP A 10 47.34 33.66 5.98
C TRP A 10 46.20 33.62 7.01
N ARG A 11 45.83 34.76 7.60
CA ARG A 11 44.66 34.86 8.48
C ARG A 11 43.36 34.61 7.72
N LEU A 12 43.21 35.19 6.52
CA LEU A 12 42.03 34.96 5.68
C LEU A 12 41.91 33.48 5.27
N CYS A 13 43.02 32.85 4.84
CA CYS A 13 43.04 31.43 4.52
C CYS A 13 42.67 30.55 5.72
N SER A 14 43.15 30.89 6.92
CA SER A 14 42.79 30.18 8.15
C SER A 14 41.29 30.29 8.48
N VAL A 15 40.71 31.49 8.35
CA VAL A 15 39.27 31.70 8.57
C VAL A 15 38.42 30.92 7.55
N ILE A 16 38.81 30.94 6.27
CA ILE A 16 38.12 30.17 5.22
C ILE A 16 38.22 28.66 5.52
N LEU A 17 39.39 28.18 5.94
CA LEU A 17 39.60 26.76 6.24
C LEU A 17 38.75 26.31 7.43
N VAL A 18 38.71 27.10 8.51
CA VAL A 18 37.82 26.84 9.66
C VAL A 18 36.35 26.85 9.23
N PHE A 19 35.95 27.78 8.36
CA PHE A 19 34.59 27.84 7.83
C PHE A 19 34.20 26.60 7.02
N VAL A 20 35.10 26.13 6.13
CA VAL A 20 34.89 24.90 5.34
C VAL A 20 34.80 23.67 6.25
N LEU A 21 35.64 23.59 7.29
CA LEU A 21 35.59 22.50 8.28
C LEU A 21 34.26 22.50 9.05
N LEU A 22 33.80 23.67 9.51
CA LEU A 22 32.52 23.81 10.20
C LEU A 22 31.34 23.44 9.29
N MET A 23 31.36 23.85 8.02
CA MET A 23 30.33 23.48 7.04
C MET A 23 30.32 21.97 6.76
N SER A 24 31.51 21.36 6.65
CA SER A 24 31.64 19.91 6.45
C SER A 24 31.13 19.13 7.66
N TRP A 25 31.45 19.59 8.87
CA TRP A 25 30.94 19.00 10.12
C TRP A 25 29.43 19.16 10.25
N TYR A 26 28.89 20.35 9.95
CA TYR A 26 27.45 20.57 9.92
C TYR A 26 26.75 19.64 8.94
N TYR A 27 27.32 19.49 7.73
CA TYR A 27 26.79 18.56 6.74
C TYR A 27 26.79 17.11 7.26
N PHE A 28 27.92 16.62 7.79
CA PHE A 28 28.03 15.24 8.27
C PHE A 28 27.21 14.95 9.54
N LEU A 29 27.08 15.91 10.45
CA LEU A 29 26.40 15.69 11.74
C LEU A 29 24.91 16.01 11.69
N VAL A 30 24.48 16.91 10.81
CA VAL A 30 23.08 17.39 10.80
C VAL A 30 22.36 17.01 9.50
N VAL A 31 22.97 17.25 8.34
CA VAL A 31 22.29 17.09 7.04
C VAL A 31 22.31 15.64 6.56
N TYR A 32 23.48 15.01 6.60
CA TYR A 32 23.69 13.62 6.17
C TYR A 32 22.81 12.62 6.94
N PRO A 33 22.79 12.58 8.29
CA PRO A 33 21.94 11.65 9.02
C PRO A 33 20.45 11.84 8.70
N LYS A 34 19.95 13.09 8.62
CA LYS A 34 18.56 13.38 8.25
C LYS A 34 18.21 12.87 6.85
N ARG A 35 19.10 13.09 5.86
CA ARG A 35 18.89 12.59 4.49
C ARG A 35 18.90 11.07 4.43
N THR A 36 19.79 10.42 5.20
CA THR A 36 19.85 8.96 5.26
C THR A 36 18.67 8.35 6.00
N GLU A 37 18.13 9.03 7.02
CA GLU A 37 16.94 8.59 7.75
C GLU A 37 15.69 8.67 6.86
N GLN A 38 15.50 9.78 6.15
CA GLN A 38 14.43 9.92 5.15
C GLN A 38 14.54 8.84 4.06
N ALA A 39 15.75 8.60 3.53
CA ALA A 39 15.96 7.55 2.54
C ALA A 39 15.64 6.15 3.10
N ARG A 40 16.02 5.86 4.36
CA ARG A 40 15.67 4.58 5.01
C ARG A 40 14.17 4.42 5.22
N ILE A 41 13.48 5.48 5.61
CA ILE A 41 12.01 5.47 5.76
C ILE A 41 11.36 5.21 4.41
N GLN A 42 11.77 5.91 3.35
CA GLN A 42 11.26 5.70 1.99
C GLN A 42 11.51 4.26 1.51
N TRP A 43 12.71 3.72 1.73
CA TRP A 43 13.01 2.33 1.41
C TRP A 43 12.13 1.34 2.19
N ALA A 44 11.88 1.60 3.48
CA ALA A 44 11.00 0.76 4.28
C ALA A 44 9.55 0.82 3.78
N GLU A 45 9.06 2.01 3.41
CA GLU A 45 7.73 2.22 2.81
C GLU A 45 7.60 1.47 1.48
N GLU A 46 8.61 1.54 0.61
CA GLU A 46 8.64 0.81 -0.66
C GLU A 46 8.62 -0.71 -0.45
N ILE A 47 9.40 -1.23 0.51
CA ILE A 47 9.41 -2.67 0.84
C ILE A 47 8.05 -3.12 1.37
N ILE A 48 7.43 -2.33 2.25
CA ILE A 48 6.12 -2.64 2.82
C ILE A 48 5.05 -2.60 1.72
N GLN A 49 5.08 -1.59 0.85
CA GLN A 49 4.19 -1.49 -0.30
C GLN A 49 4.36 -2.69 -1.24
N LEU A 50 5.60 -3.07 -1.57
CA LEU A 50 5.85 -4.23 -2.42
C LEU A 50 5.36 -5.53 -1.77
N SER A 51 5.53 -5.67 -0.45
CA SER A 51 5.03 -6.79 0.33
C SER A 51 3.49 -6.87 0.32
N THR A 52 2.77 -5.75 0.46
CA THR A 52 1.30 -5.76 0.41
C THR A 52 0.78 -6.16 -0.97
N TRP A 53 1.40 -5.70 -2.05
CA TRP A 53 1.08 -6.16 -3.42
C TRP A 53 1.43 -7.63 -3.65
N SER A 54 2.56 -8.10 -3.13
CA SER A 54 2.95 -9.52 -3.18
C SER A 54 1.97 -10.42 -2.42
N ASN A 55 1.48 -9.97 -1.25
CA ASN A 55 0.49 -10.71 -0.47
C ASN A 55 -0.81 -10.93 -1.25
N LEU A 56 -1.24 -9.95 -2.07
CA LEU A 56 -2.40 -10.12 -2.96
C LEU A 56 -2.20 -11.27 -3.94
N VAL A 57 -1.00 -11.41 -4.50
CA VAL A 57 -0.66 -12.51 -5.41
C VAL A 57 -0.67 -13.85 -4.68
N GLN A 58 -0.10 -13.91 -3.48
CA GLN A 58 -0.04 -15.14 -2.68
C GLN A 58 -1.42 -15.61 -2.23
N GLN A 59 -2.29 -14.69 -1.83
CA GLN A 59 -3.64 -15.00 -1.33
C GLN A 59 -4.66 -15.24 -2.44
N ARG A 60 -4.29 -15.01 -3.70
CA ARG A 60 -5.17 -15.14 -4.86
C ARG A 60 -5.92 -16.47 -4.91
N GLN A 61 -5.21 -17.60 -4.79
CA GLN A 61 -5.82 -18.93 -4.90
C GLN A 61 -6.80 -19.20 -3.75
N MET A 62 -6.44 -18.74 -2.54
CA MET A 62 -7.30 -18.84 -1.37
C MET A 62 -8.59 -18.03 -1.58
N ASN A 63 -8.47 -16.75 -1.97
CA ASN A 63 -9.62 -15.87 -2.21
C ASN A 63 -10.53 -16.42 -3.30
N LEU A 64 -9.95 -16.95 -4.38
CA LEU A 64 -10.71 -17.61 -5.44
C LEU A 64 -11.51 -18.79 -4.90
N SER A 65 -10.86 -19.73 -4.18
CA SER A 65 -11.54 -20.91 -3.63
C SER A 65 -12.68 -20.54 -2.67
N MET A 66 -12.51 -19.46 -1.89
CA MET A 66 -13.54 -18.95 -0.98
C MET A 66 -14.71 -18.28 -1.69
N LEU A 67 -14.47 -17.65 -2.84
CA LEU A 67 -15.52 -17.05 -3.66
C LEU A 67 -16.33 -18.10 -4.43
N GLU A 68 -15.68 -19.19 -4.84
CA GLU A 68 -16.31 -20.33 -5.53
C GLU A 68 -17.11 -21.22 -4.58
N SER A 69 -16.63 -21.37 -3.34
CA SER A 69 -17.30 -22.19 -2.33
C SER A 69 -18.39 -21.36 -1.65
N ASP A 70 -19.68 -21.71 -1.80
CA ASP A 70 -20.79 -21.03 -1.13
C ASP A 70 -20.87 -21.34 0.37
N ILE A 71 -19.78 -21.06 1.09
CA ILE A 71 -19.64 -21.35 2.51
C ILE A 71 -20.45 -20.30 3.30
N PRO A 72 -21.26 -20.72 4.29
CA PRO A 72 -21.98 -19.80 5.15
C PRO A 72 -21.00 -19.04 6.08
N PRO A 73 -21.36 -17.82 6.53
CA PRO A 73 -20.58 -17.06 7.50
C PRO A 73 -20.25 -17.89 8.74
N ASN A 74 -18.99 -17.84 9.13
CA ASN A 74 -18.48 -18.61 10.26
C ASN A 74 -17.27 -17.90 10.88
N LYS A 75 -16.85 -18.35 12.05
CA LYS A 75 -15.76 -17.72 12.81
C LYS A 75 -14.45 -17.63 12.02
N THR A 76 -14.12 -18.65 11.23
CA THR A 76 -12.90 -18.66 10.41
C THR A 76 -12.98 -17.60 9.31
N LEU A 77 -14.11 -17.50 8.61
CA LEU A 77 -14.32 -16.49 7.59
C LEU A 77 -14.39 -15.07 8.17
N ASP A 78 -14.86 -14.91 9.40
CA ASP A 78 -14.80 -13.61 10.09
C ASP A 78 -13.37 -13.12 10.27
N GLU A 79 -12.45 -14.01 10.68
CA GLU A 79 -11.04 -13.66 10.84
C GLU A 79 -10.40 -13.27 9.51
N ILE A 80 -10.68 -14.05 8.47
CA ILE A 80 -10.20 -13.76 7.11
C ILE A 80 -10.76 -12.41 6.62
N TYR A 81 -12.05 -12.17 6.83
CA TYR A 81 -12.70 -10.91 6.47
C TYR A 81 -12.08 -9.70 7.17
N ILE A 82 -11.88 -9.78 8.50
CA ILE A 82 -11.27 -8.70 9.27
C ILE A 82 -9.82 -8.47 8.82
N TYR A 83 -9.07 -9.54 8.57
CA TYR A 83 -7.70 -9.44 8.06
C TYR A 83 -7.67 -8.76 6.68
N GLN A 84 -8.53 -9.19 5.76
CA GLN A 84 -8.58 -8.64 4.40
C GLN A 84 -9.02 -7.19 4.36
N LEU A 85 -9.99 -6.79 5.20
CA LEU A 85 -10.38 -5.39 5.37
C LEU A 85 -9.19 -4.52 5.79
N ASN A 86 -8.44 -4.97 6.82
CA ASN A 86 -7.28 -4.23 7.29
C ASN A 86 -6.18 -4.15 6.24
N ASN A 87 -5.92 -5.25 5.52
CA ASN A 87 -4.90 -5.27 4.47
C ASN A 87 -5.28 -4.33 3.31
N LEU A 88 -6.54 -4.35 2.85
CA LEU A 88 -7.02 -3.43 1.81
C LEU A 88 -6.96 -1.96 2.25
N ARG A 89 -7.30 -1.67 3.50
CA ARG A 89 -7.20 -0.31 4.05
C ARG A 89 -5.76 0.18 4.05
N THR A 90 -4.84 -0.63 4.56
CA THR A 90 -3.40 -0.33 4.55
C THR A 90 -2.88 -0.13 3.11
N LEU A 91 -3.29 -0.99 2.17
CA LEU A 91 -2.93 -0.84 0.77
C LEU A 91 -3.42 0.51 0.21
N ARG A 92 -4.66 0.89 0.51
CA ARG A 92 -5.24 2.16 0.09
C ARG A 92 -4.46 3.36 0.63
N ASP A 93 -4.07 3.32 1.90
CA ASP A 93 -3.25 4.36 2.53
C ASP A 93 -1.91 4.53 1.80
N PHE A 94 -1.23 3.41 1.47
CA PHE A 94 0.03 3.45 0.70
C PHE A 94 -0.12 3.93 -0.74
N THR A 95 -1.29 3.73 -1.35
CA THR A 95 -1.58 4.29 -2.67
C THR A 95 -1.94 5.78 -2.63
N ALA A 96 -1.74 6.47 -1.50
CA ALA A 96 -2.14 7.86 -1.27
C ALA A 96 -3.63 8.09 -1.56
N ASN A 97 -4.48 7.11 -1.21
CA ASN A 97 -5.93 7.13 -1.45
C ASN A 97 -6.35 7.29 -2.93
N LYS A 98 -5.48 6.89 -3.87
CA LYS A 98 -5.83 6.85 -5.29
C LYS A 98 -7.05 5.97 -5.55
N SER A 99 -7.85 6.34 -6.53
CA SER A 99 -8.99 5.53 -6.97
C SER A 99 -8.50 4.29 -7.74
N LEU A 100 -9.33 3.25 -7.85
CA LEU A 100 -8.97 2.05 -8.63
C LEU A 100 -8.78 2.41 -10.11
N LYS A 101 -9.54 3.37 -10.64
CA LYS A 101 -9.31 3.90 -11.99
C LYS A 101 -7.90 4.48 -12.15
N GLN A 102 -7.43 5.26 -11.18
CA GLN A 102 -6.08 5.83 -11.22
C GLN A 102 -5.02 4.73 -11.10
N ILE A 103 -5.23 3.77 -10.20
CA ILE A 103 -4.32 2.63 -10.00
C ILE A 103 -4.21 1.80 -11.28
N THR A 104 -5.33 1.44 -11.91
CA THR A 104 -5.35 0.66 -13.16
C THR A 104 -4.75 1.41 -14.36
N GLN A 105 -4.81 2.73 -14.39
CA GLN A 105 -4.19 3.52 -15.45
C GLN A 105 -2.67 3.67 -15.29
N SER A 106 -2.16 3.61 -14.05
CA SER A 106 -0.75 3.85 -13.75
C SER A 106 -0.05 2.66 -13.08
N TYR A 107 -0.63 1.45 -13.09
CA TYR A 107 -0.10 0.34 -12.31
C TYR A 107 1.31 -0.07 -12.76
N SER A 108 1.60 0.06 -14.06
CA SER A 108 2.93 -0.20 -14.62
C SER A 108 4.01 0.76 -14.12
N LEU A 109 3.61 1.90 -13.56
CA LEU A 109 4.50 2.88 -12.93
C LEU A 109 4.71 2.60 -11.43
N VAL A 110 3.94 1.67 -10.85
CA VAL A 110 4.06 1.30 -9.43
C VAL A 110 4.94 0.06 -9.34
N SER A 111 6.14 0.22 -8.76
CA SER A 111 7.08 -0.87 -8.55
C SER A 111 6.42 -2.04 -7.79
N GLY A 112 6.57 -3.25 -8.32
CA GLY A 112 5.99 -4.47 -7.74
C GLY A 112 4.52 -4.75 -8.08
N VAL A 113 3.83 -3.85 -8.78
CA VAL A 113 2.45 -4.08 -9.23
C VAL A 113 2.45 -4.70 -10.62
N ASN A 114 1.78 -5.83 -10.75
CA ASN A 114 1.59 -6.53 -12.01
C ASN A 114 0.13 -6.99 -12.15
N GLU A 115 -0.20 -7.60 -13.28
CA GLU A 115 -1.57 -8.07 -13.54
C GLU A 115 -2.08 -9.05 -12.46
N ARG A 116 -1.21 -9.91 -11.92
CA ARG A 116 -1.59 -10.87 -10.87
C ARG A 116 -1.90 -10.18 -9.55
N SER A 117 -1.23 -9.08 -9.25
CA SER A 117 -1.53 -8.31 -8.03
C SER A 117 -2.83 -7.51 -8.18
N LEU A 118 -3.13 -7.01 -9.38
CA LEU A 118 -4.43 -6.40 -9.69
C LEU A 118 -5.58 -7.41 -9.62
N ASP A 119 -5.34 -8.64 -10.07
CA ASP A 119 -6.29 -9.74 -9.88
C ASP A 119 -6.51 -10.09 -8.42
N GLY A 120 -5.42 -10.26 -7.65
CA GLY A 120 -5.51 -10.50 -6.21
C GLY A 120 -6.30 -9.40 -5.50
N LEU A 121 -6.10 -8.13 -5.89
CA LEU A 121 -6.88 -6.98 -5.41
C LEU A 121 -8.37 -7.14 -5.75
N CYS A 122 -8.70 -7.49 -7.00
CA CYS A 122 -10.07 -7.73 -7.44
C CYS A 122 -10.76 -8.81 -6.60
N LEU A 123 -10.13 -9.99 -6.47
CA LEU A 123 -10.66 -11.12 -5.70
C LEU A 123 -10.87 -10.77 -4.23
N GLN A 124 -9.93 -10.04 -3.62
CA GLN A 124 -10.05 -9.65 -2.21
C GLN A 124 -11.17 -8.63 -1.98
N LEU A 125 -11.32 -7.64 -2.88
CA LEU A 125 -12.42 -6.69 -2.82
C LEU A 125 -13.78 -7.40 -3.00
N GLN A 126 -13.86 -8.35 -3.93
CA GLN A 126 -15.06 -9.17 -4.12
C GLN A 126 -15.40 -10.02 -2.90
N PHE A 127 -14.40 -10.63 -2.28
CA PHE A 127 -14.62 -11.40 -1.05
C PHE A 127 -15.21 -10.50 0.04
N VAL A 128 -14.60 -9.34 0.29
CA VAL A 128 -15.09 -8.38 1.28
C VAL A 128 -16.52 -7.94 0.97
N GLN A 129 -16.83 -7.62 -0.29
CA GLN A 129 -18.17 -7.20 -0.70
C GLN A 129 -19.20 -8.31 -0.49
N ARG A 130 -18.93 -9.54 -0.96
CA ARG A 130 -19.85 -10.67 -0.84
C ARG A 130 -20.02 -11.12 0.59
N TYR A 131 -18.95 -11.17 1.38
CA TYR A 131 -19.02 -11.56 2.79
C TYR A 131 -19.83 -10.56 3.59
N GLN A 132 -19.64 -9.25 3.37
CA GLN A 132 -20.44 -8.20 3.99
C GLN A 132 -21.92 -8.36 3.63
N GLN A 133 -22.26 -8.63 2.36
CA GLN A 133 -23.63 -8.90 1.94
C GLN A 133 -24.21 -10.15 2.62
N LYS A 134 -23.46 -11.26 2.67
CA LYS A 134 -23.90 -12.51 3.34
C LYS A 134 -24.21 -12.26 4.82
N ILE A 135 -23.34 -11.55 5.53
CA ILE A 135 -23.56 -11.21 6.94
C ILE A 135 -24.87 -10.41 7.12
N GLN A 136 -25.09 -9.41 6.25
CA GLN A 136 -26.28 -8.56 6.31
C GLN A 136 -27.57 -9.34 5.99
N HIS A 137 -27.57 -10.11 4.90
CA HIS A 137 -28.74 -10.87 4.47
C HIS A 137 -29.15 -11.96 5.46
N GLN A 138 -28.18 -12.61 6.10
CA GLN A 138 -28.44 -13.69 7.07
C GLN A 138 -28.57 -13.17 8.51
N ALA A 139 -28.49 -11.85 8.72
CA ALA A 139 -28.37 -11.23 10.05
C ALA A 139 -27.32 -11.92 10.94
N TYR A 140 -26.25 -12.42 10.31
CA TYR A 140 -25.21 -13.17 11.01
C TYR A 140 -24.44 -12.24 11.94
N THR A 141 -24.09 -12.72 13.12
CA THR A 141 -23.25 -11.97 14.03
C THR A 141 -22.46 -12.91 14.92
N SER A 142 -21.15 -12.68 15.00
CA SER A 142 -20.26 -13.36 15.93
C SER A 142 -19.70 -12.40 16.98
N ALA A 143 -19.17 -12.96 18.07
CA ALA A 143 -18.49 -12.16 19.10
C ALA A 143 -17.31 -11.36 18.52
N ARG A 144 -16.60 -11.93 17.54
CA ARG A 144 -15.45 -11.31 16.90
C ARG A 144 -15.85 -10.12 16.02
N LEU A 145 -16.91 -10.27 15.21
CA LEU A 145 -17.47 -9.18 14.40
C LEU A 145 -18.02 -8.05 15.28
N LYS A 146 -18.67 -8.38 16.41
CA LYS A 146 -19.12 -7.37 17.39
C LYS A 146 -17.96 -6.57 17.96
N GLN A 147 -16.91 -7.25 18.43
CA GLN A 147 -15.74 -6.62 19.04
C GLN A 147 -15.03 -5.67 18.06
N THR A 148 -15.05 -5.99 16.77
CA THR A 148 -14.35 -5.22 15.72
C THR A 148 -15.28 -4.33 14.90
N SER A 149 -16.56 -4.23 15.27
CA SER A 149 -17.60 -3.57 14.47
C SER A 149 -17.26 -2.13 14.08
N THR A 150 -16.84 -1.30 15.03
CA THR A 150 -16.44 0.11 14.77
C THR A 150 -15.25 0.20 13.82
N ILE A 151 -14.23 -0.65 14.02
CA ILE A 151 -13.01 -0.65 13.18
C ILE A 151 -13.36 -1.12 11.77
N ASN A 152 -14.14 -2.20 11.65
CA ASN A 152 -14.55 -2.74 10.37
C ASN A 152 -15.42 -1.74 9.60
N GLN A 153 -16.33 -1.04 10.28
CA GLN A 153 -17.16 -0.01 9.67
C GLN A 153 -16.30 1.15 9.15
N ASN A 154 -15.30 1.61 9.92
CA ASN A 154 -14.38 2.64 9.46
C ASN A 154 -13.56 2.20 8.25
N ASN A 155 -13.00 0.98 8.29
CA ASN A 155 -12.27 0.41 7.16
C ASN A 155 -13.17 0.29 5.91
N LEU A 156 -14.42 -0.17 6.05
CA LEU A 156 -15.40 -0.24 4.96
C LEU A 156 -15.72 1.13 4.37
N ASN A 157 -15.94 2.13 5.21
CA ASN A 157 -16.22 3.51 4.77
C ASN A 157 -15.04 4.06 3.95
N GLN A 158 -13.81 3.78 4.39
CA GLN A 158 -12.61 4.14 3.65
C GLN A 158 -12.53 3.39 2.32
N LEU A 159 -12.87 2.10 2.29
CA LEU A 159 -12.84 1.29 1.07
C LEU A 159 -14.03 1.51 0.13
N GLN A 160 -15.03 2.32 0.49
CA GLN A 160 -16.26 2.50 -0.27
C GLN A 160 -16.01 2.95 -1.72
N VAL A 161 -15.02 3.81 -1.95
CA VAL A 161 -14.63 4.24 -3.31
C VAL A 161 -14.14 3.05 -4.13
N TRP A 162 -13.26 2.21 -3.57
CA TRP A 162 -12.75 1.03 -4.26
C TRP A 162 -13.84 -0.02 -4.50
N LEU A 163 -14.72 -0.23 -3.52
CA LEU A 163 -15.87 -1.13 -3.67
C LEU A 163 -16.85 -0.63 -4.74
N GLY A 164 -17.03 0.68 -4.88
CA GLY A 164 -17.86 1.29 -5.94
C GLY A 164 -17.21 1.26 -7.33
N GLU A 165 -15.88 1.25 -7.40
CA GLU A 165 -15.10 1.19 -8.64
C GLU A 165 -14.66 -0.25 -9.02
N LEU A 166 -15.18 -1.27 -8.34
CA LEU A 166 -14.83 -2.67 -8.59
C LEU A 166 -15.01 -3.06 -10.06
N THR A 167 -16.09 -2.61 -10.69
CA THR A 167 -16.41 -2.87 -12.11
C THR A 167 -15.38 -2.29 -13.06
N ILE A 168 -14.72 -1.18 -12.69
CA ILE A 168 -13.63 -0.58 -13.49
C ILE A 168 -12.42 -1.51 -13.49
N LEU A 169 -12.08 -2.06 -12.33
CA LEU A 169 -10.98 -3.01 -12.19
C LEU A 169 -11.27 -4.30 -12.96
N GLU A 170 -12.51 -4.81 -12.89
CA GLU A 170 -12.96 -5.98 -13.66
C GLU A 170 -12.86 -5.76 -15.17
N GLN A 171 -13.33 -4.60 -15.65
CA GLN A 171 -13.28 -4.24 -17.07
C GLN A 171 -11.83 -4.12 -17.57
N HIS A 172 -10.94 -3.51 -16.77
CA HIS A 172 -9.53 -3.38 -17.09
C HIS A 172 -8.83 -4.75 -17.16
N LEU A 173 -9.09 -5.64 -16.20
CA LEU A 173 -8.53 -6.99 -16.22
C LEU A 173 -9.06 -7.80 -17.43
N ALA A 174 -10.33 -7.61 -17.79
CA ALA A 174 -10.93 -8.25 -18.96
C ALA A 174 -10.35 -7.75 -20.29
N SER A 175 -9.93 -6.47 -20.39
CA SER A 175 -9.31 -5.93 -21.60
C SER A 175 -7.87 -6.37 -21.80
N ILE A 176 -7.17 -6.70 -20.72
CA ILE A 176 -5.78 -7.20 -20.75
C ILE A 176 -5.74 -8.70 -21.08
N ASN A 177 -6.63 -9.49 -20.48
CA ASN A 177 -6.59 -10.96 -20.55
C ASN A 177 -7.80 -11.53 -21.31
N ASN A 178 -7.71 -11.53 -22.65
CA ASN A 178 -8.81 -11.79 -23.58
C ASN A 178 -9.54 -13.15 -23.43
N HIS A 179 -9.03 -14.15 -22.68
CA HIS A 179 -9.68 -15.46 -22.57
C HIS A 179 -9.61 -16.22 -21.23
N GLN A 180 -8.86 -15.78 -20.21
CA GLN A 180 -8.73 -16.57 -18.95
C GLN A 180 -9.29 -15.90 -17.69
N PHE A 181 -9.61 -14.61 -17.76
CA PHE A 181 -10.02 -13.84 -16.59
C PHE A 181 -11.51 -13.57 -16.48
N GLN A 182 -12.24 -13.71 -17.59
CA GLN A 182 -13.64 -13.30 -17.71
C GLN A 182 -14.60 -14.09 -16.80
N ALA A 183 -14.18 -15.23 -16.24
CA ALA A 183 -15.02 -16.01 -15.32
C ALA A 183 -14.75 -15.68 -13.82
N LYS A 184 -13.50 -15.41 -13.43
CA LYS A 184 -13.09 -15.49 -12.01
C LYS A 184 -13.34 -14.23 -11.18
N CYS A 185 -13.30 -13.06 -11.81
CA CYS A 185 -13.77 -11.81 -11.21
C CYS A 185 -15.22 -11.47 -11.65
N ARG A 186 -16.01 -12.38 -12.23
CA ARG A 186 -17.41 -12.07 -12.61
C ARG A 186 -18.47 -12.73 -11.77
N GLY A 187 -18.11 -13.63 -10.85
CA GLY A 187 -19.14 -14.27 -10.01
C GLY A 187 -20.20 -14.99 -10.81
N VAL A 188 -19.77 -15.82 -11.76
CA VAL A 188 -20.59 -16.88 -12.34
C VAL A 188 -19.96 -18.19 -11.96
#